data_AF-A0AAW7SFY3-F1
#
_entry.id   AF-A0AAW7SFY3-F1
#
_cell.length_a   1.000
_cell.length_b   1.000
_cell.length_c   1.000
_cell.angle_alpha   90.00
_cell.angle_beta   90.00
_cell.angle_gamma   90.00
#
_symmetry.space_group_name_H-M   'P 1'
#
loop_
_entity.id
_entity.type
_entity.pdbx_description
1 polymer ?
#
loop_
_entity_poly.entity_id
_entity_poly.type
_entity_poly.pdbx_seq_one_letter_code
_entity_poly.pdbx_strand_id
1 'polypeptide(L)'
;MKARSNVLKDANIKWLVMLAILDAAVVLLFIAPELVDASKMAMLRASAAPLLPVVILLLTGLLSHDAKARLVYWRIKNPLPGSQAFTKYAPADARIDMKALAKNVGALPTDPGEQNAKWYKLYRLVGDDPAVSHAHKLYLMYRDMAAMSLLLIPLVPAALWYAGAPSTSRWIAGGLFGLQYLVCAIGARNSGTRFVCNVLAVHSTTKVKAALAGRGTAMQ
;
A
#
# COMPACT_ATOMS: atom_id res chain seq x y z
N MET A 1 -6.28 0.73 18.49
CA MET A 1 -5.53 0.56 17.21
C MET A 1 -6.39 0.60 15.95
N LYS A 2 -7.66 0.15 15.95
CA LYS A 2 -8.61 0.36 14.83
C LYS A 2 -8.65 1.84 14.40
N ALA A 3 -8.67 2.76 15.37
CA ALA A 3 -8.54 4.20 15.17
C ALA A 3 -7.25 4.62 14.41
N ARG A 4 -6.09 3.98 14.65
CA ARG A 4 -4.82 4.36 14.02
C ARG A 4 -4.65 3.84 12.60
N SER A 5 -5.17 2.63 12.32
CA SER A 5 -5.30 2.17 10.94
C SER A 5 -6.21 3.10 10.14
N ASN A 6 -7.24 3.67 10.77
CA ASN A 6 -8.12 4.64 10.13
C ASN A 6 -7.39 5.97 9.88
N VAL A 7 -6.66 6.53 10.87
CA VAL A 7 -5.85 7.76 10.68
C VAL A 7 -4.82 7.62 9.55
N LEU A 8 -4.15 6.46 9.45
CA LEU A 8 -3.21 6.19 8.37
C LEU A 8 -3.90 6.03 7.01
N LYS A 9 -5.12 5.48 6.98
CA LYS A 9 -5.94 5.40 5.75
C LYS A 9 -6.42 6.79 5.33
N ASP A 10 -6.85 7.63 6.25
CA ASP A 10 -7.30 9.00 5.98
C ASP A 10 -6.16 9.83 5.37
N ALA A 11 -4.93 9.64 5.85
CA ALA A 11 -3.74 10.26 5.29
C ALA A 11 -3.35 9.74 3.89
N ASN A 12 -3.82 8.54 3.50
CA ASN A 12 -3.53 7.95 2.19
C ASN A 12 -4.52 8.41 1.11
N ILE A 13 -5.76 8.74 1.49
CA ILE A 13 -6.79 9.22 0.54
C ILE A 13 -6.28 10.43 -0.23
N LYS A 14 -5.62 11.38 0.43
CA LYS A 14 -5.02 12.56 -0.23
C LYS A 14 -4.11 12.18 -1.40
N TRP A 15 -3.25 11.18 -1.21
CA TRP A 15 -2.31 10.73 -2.24
C TRP A 15 -3.00 10.00 -3.38
N LEU A 16 -4.03 9.21 -3.08
CA LEU A 16 -4.85 8.55 -4.09
C LEU A 16 -5.63 9.57 -4.94
N VAL A 17 -6.17 10.63 -4.31
CA VAL A 17 -6.84 11.74 -4.98
C VAL A 17 -5.87 12.48 -5.90
N MET A 18 -4.66 12.80 -5.41
CA MET A 18 -3.62 13.44 -6.23
C MET A 18 -3.24 12.59 -7.45
N LEU A 19 -3.08 11.27 -7.27
CA LEU A 19 -2.80 10.36 -8.37
C LEU A 19 -3.96 10.33 -9.37
N ALA A 20 -5.21 10.22 -8.91
CA ALA A 20 -6.37 10.19 -9.81
C ALA A 20 -6.54 11.50 -10.60
N ILE A 21 -6.22 12.66 -10.00
CA ILE A 21 -6.21 13.94 -10.71
C ILE A 21 -5.12 13.95 -11.80
N LEU A 22 -3.92 13.49 -11.46
CA LEU A 22 -2.83 13.36 -12.42
C LEU A 22 -3.22 12.41 -13.57
N ASP A 23 -3.79 11.25 -13.25
CA ASP A 23 -4.26 10.26 -14.23
C ASP A 23 -5.30 10.87 -15.18
N ALA A 24 -6.30 11.58 -14.63
CA ALA A 24 -7.31 12.26 -15.44
C ALA A 24 -6.70 13.34 -16.35
N ALA A 25 -5.75 14.13 -15.83
CA ALA A 25 -5.05 15.14 -16.61
C ALA A 25 -4.23 14.52 -17.73
N VAL A 26 -3.49 13.43 -17.46
CA VAL A 26 -2.70 12.72 -18.47
C VAL A 26 -3.61 12.16 -19.57
N VAL A 27 -4.71 11.51 -19.19
CA VAL A 27 -5.66 10.92 -20.14
C VAL A 27 -6.28 12.01 -21.03
N LEU A 28 -6.80 13.08 -20.43
CA LEU A 28 -7.51 14.11 -21.18
C LEU A 28 -6.60 15.00 -22.00
N LEU A 29 -5.40 15.33 -21.52
CA LEU A 29 -4.52 16.28 -22.23
C LEU A 29 -3.60 15.61 -23.26
N PHE A 30 -3.26 14.33 -23.07
CA PHE A 30 -2.25 13.67 -23.91
C PHE A 30 -2.75 12.41 -24.63
N ILE A 31 -3.75 11.70 -24.09
CA ILE A 31 -4.21 10.42 -24.66
C ILE A 31 -5.47 10.60 -25.50
N ALA A 32 -6.41 11.42 -25.03
CA ALA A 32 -7.67 11.72 -25.71
C ALA A 32 -7.97 13.23 -25.73
N PRO A 33 -7.05 14.08 -26.26
CA PRO A 33 -7.23 15.52 -26.33
C PRO A 33 -8.47 15.94 -27.13
N GLU A 34 -8.90 15.13 -28.09
CA GLU A 34 -10.11 15.34 -28.89
C GLU A 34 -11.40 15.35 -28.06
N LEU A 35 -11.38 14.82 -26.83
CA LEU A 35 -12.53 14.85 -25.93
C LEU A 35 -12.65 16.16 -25.15
N VAL A 36 -11.65 17.04 -25.23
CA VAL A 36 -11.52 18.23 -24.39
C VAL A 36 -12.03 19.48 -25.12
N ASP A 37 -13.21 19.94 -24.73
CA ASP A 37 -13.75 21.26 -25.10
C ASP A 37 -13.85 22.18 -23.87
N ALA A 38 -13.85 23.49 -24.09
CA ALA A 38 -13.90 24.49 -22.99
C ALA A 38 -15.11 24.29 -22.05
N SER A 39 -16.26 23.92 -22.60
CA SER A 39 -17.49 23.61 -21.84
C SER A 39 -17.35 22.34 -20.99
N LYS A 40 -16.76 21.26 -21.55
CA LYS A 40 -16.50 20.00 -20.84
C LYS A 40 -15.47 20.18 -19.72
N MET A 41 -14.45 21.03 -19.92
CA MET A 41 -13.46 21.35 -18.89
C MET A 41 -14.05 22.13 -17.70
N ALA A 42 -15.00 23.03 -17.96
CA ALA A 42 -15.71 23.74 -16.88
C ALA A 42 -16.57 22.75 -16.05
N MET A 43 -17.28 21.85 -16.73
CA MET A 43 -18.14 20.85 -16.09
C MET A 43 -17.33 19.80 -15.31
N LEU A 44 -16.16 19.39 -15.82
CA LEU A 44 -15.25 18.49 -15.13
C LEU A 44 -14.69 19.15 -13.86
N ARG A 45 -14.27 20.42 -13.92
CA ARG A 45 -13.79 21.15 -12.73
C ARG A 45 -14.86 21.29 -11.66
N ALA A 46 -16.11 21.54 -12.05
CA ALA A 46 -17.22 21.70 -11.12
C ALA A 46 -17.62 20.38 -10.42
N SER A 47 -17.46 19.22 -11.09
CA SER A 47 -17.92 17.92 -10.58
C SER A 47 -16.81 17.04 -9.98
N ALA A 48 -15.55 17.18 -10.42
CA ALA A 48 -14.46 16.32 -9.99
C ALA A 48 -14.03 16.55 -8.53
N ALA A 49 -14.03 17.80 -8.05
CA ALA A 49 -13.49 18.13 -6.74
C ALA A 49 -14.21 17.44 -5.55
N PRO A 50 -15.55 17.42 -5.46
CA PRO A 50 -16.25 16.75 -4.35
C PRO A 50 -16.45 15.24 -4.56
N LEU A 51 -16.58 14.76 -5.81
CA LEU A 51 -16.95 13.37 -6.08
C LEU A 51 -15.75 12.42 -6.12
N LEU A 52 -14.57 12.90 -6.49
CA LEU A 52 -13.40 12.05 -6.71
C LEU A 52 -12.96 11.28 -5.44
N PRO A 53 -12.94 11.87 -4.23
CA PRO A 53 -12.65 11.12 -3.01
C PRO A 53 -13.64 9.98 -2.75
N VAL A 54 -14.93 10.18 -3.06
CA VAL A 54 -15.97 9.15 -2.90
C VAL A 54 -15.74 8.00 -3.87
N VAL A 55 -15.47 8.30 -5.14
CA VAL A 55 -15.15 7.29 -6.16
C VAL A 55 -13.91 6.48 -5.76
N ILE A 56 -12.86 7.15 -5.28
CA ILE A 56 -11.64 6.48 -4.81
C ILE A 56 -11.92 5.58 -3.61
N LEU A 57 -12.73 6.03 -2.64
CA LEU A 57 -13.13 5.22 -1.50
C LEU A 57 -13.91 3.98 -1.92
N LEU A 58 -14.82 4.11 -2.88
CA LEU A 58 -15.55 2.96 -3.44
C LEU A 58 -14.58 2.00 -4.14
N LEU A 59 -13.73 2.50 -5.04
CA LEU A 59 -12.76 1.69 -5.78
C LEU A 59 -11.79 0.96 -4.86
N THR A 60 -11.24 1.65 -3.87
CA THR A 60 -10.32 1.05 -2.90
C THR A 60 -11.04 0.17 -1.87
N GLY A 61 -12.35 0.36 -1.66
CA GLY A 61 -13.19 -0.46 -0.79
C GLY A 61 -13.64 -1.79 -1.42
N LEU A 62 -13.68 -1.88 -2.75
CA LEU A 62 -14.11 -3.10 -3.49
C LEU A 62 -13.25 -4.33 -3.18
N LEU A 63 -11.96 -4.13 -2.92
CA LEU A 63 -11.00 -5.22 -2.71
C LEU A 63 -10.66 -5.37 -1.23
N SER A 64 -10.77 -6.60 -0.72
CA SER A 64 -10.34 -6.92 0.64
C SER A 64 -8.83 -6.70 0.82
N HIS A 65 -8.40 -6.49 2.06
CA HIS A 65 -6.98 -6.29 2.40
C HIS A 65 -6.09 -7.42 1.85
N ASP A 66 -6.56 -8.66 1.96
CA ASP A 66 -5.85 -9.83 1.45
C ASP A 66 -5.85 -9.89 -0.07
N ALA A 67 -6.96 -9.54 -0.73
CA ALA A 67 -7.00 -9.46 -2.20
C ALA A 67 -5.96 -8.46 -2.71
N LYS A 68 -5.89 -7.27 -2.11
CA LYS A 68 -4.87 -6.27 -2.45
C LYS A 68 -3.45 -6.78 -2.20
N ALA A 69 -3.22 -7.52 -1.12
CA ALA A 69 -1.92 -8.14 -0.86
C ALA A 69 -1.58 -9.20 -1.93
N ARG A 70 -2.54 -10.03 -2.36
CA ARG A 70 -2.34 -10.99 -3.47
C ARG A 70 -1.97 -10.29 -4.76
N LEU A 71 -2.65 -9.18 -5.09
CA LEU A 71 -2.35 -8.35 -6.26
C LEU A 71 -0.95 -7.76 -6.19
N VAL A 72 -0.56 -7.20 -5.06
CA VAL A 72 0.77 -6.63 -4.92
C VAL A 72 1.84 -7.70 -4.94
N TYR A 73 1.71 -8.80 -4.21
CA TYR A 73 2.76 -9.80 -4.07
C TYR A 73 2.73 -10.91 -5.13
N TRP A 74 1.72 -10.93 -6.00
CA TRP A 74 1.45 -12.01 -6.98
C TRP A 74 1.50 -13.40 -6.36
N ARG A 75 0.98 -13.53 -5.13
CA ARG A 75 0.92 -14.79 -4.37
C ARG A 75 -0.52 -15.08 -4.00
N ILE A 76 -0.99 -16.30 -4.23
CA ILE A 76 -2.37 -16.70 -3.90
C ILE A 76 -2.48 -17.06 -2.41
N LYS A 77 -1.56 -17.87 -1.88
CA LYS A 77 -1.51 -18.28 -0.48
C LYS A 77 -0.50 -17.43 0.30
N ASN A 78 -0.85 -17.08 1.54
CA ASN A 78 -0.01 -16.31 2.46
C ASN A 78 0.59 -15.02 1.84
N PRO A 79 -0.23 -14.14 1.24
CA PRO A 79 0.25 -13.01 0.44
C PRO A 79 0.87 -11.88 1.26
N LEU A 80 0.69 -11.88 2.57
CA LEU A 80 1.20 -10.85 3.46
C LEU A 80 2.75 -10.89 3.49
N PRO A 81 3.41 -9.73 3.69
CA PRO A 81 4.86 -9.70 3.81
C PRO A 81 5.33 -10.38 5.12
N GLY A 82 4.54 -10.34 6.19
CA GLY A 82 4.85 -11.01 7.45
C GLY A 82 5.05 -12.53 7.30
N SER A 83 4.48 -13.15 6.27
CA SER A 83 4.57 -14.60 6.04
C SER A 83 5.95 -15.11 5.62
N GLN A 84 6.89 -14.20 5.35
CA GLN A 84 8.29 -14.53 5.06
C GLN A 84 9.26 -13.73 5.95
N ALA A 85 8.75 -13.25 7.09
CA ALA A 85 9.48 -12.35 7.99
C ALA A 85 10.80 -12.94 8.46
N PHE A 86 10.79 -14.17 8.98
CA PHE A 86 11.96 -14.77 9.63
C PHE A 86 12.80 -15.63 8.70
N THR A 87 12.22 -16.11 7.61
CA THR A 87 12.86 -17.04 6.66
C THR A 87 13.53 -16.33 5.48
N LYS A 88 13.01 -15.18 5.04
CA LYS A 88 13.52 -14.44 3.88
C LYS A 88 13.99 -13.04 4.22
N TYR A 89 13.12 -12.26 4.88
CA TYR A 89 13.37 -10.83 5.04
C TYR A 89 14.38 -10.54 6.15
N ALA A 90 14.23 -11.19 7.31
CA ALA A 90 15.15 -10.98 8.43
C ALA A 90 16.60 -11.39 8.12
N PRO A 91 16.88 -12.59 7.56
CA PRO A 91 18.26 -12.99 7.26
C PRO A 91 18.93 -12.14 6.18
N ALA A 92 18.15 -11.52 5.29
CA ALA A 92 18.65 -10.71 4.19
C ALA A 92 18.94 -9.24 4.57
N ASP A 93 18.52 -8.79 5.75
CA ASP A 93 18.71 -7.41 6.21
C ASP A 93 19.85 -7.33 7.22
N ALA A 94 20.98 -6.72 6.82
CA ALA A 94 22.18 -6.60 7.64
C ALA A 94 21.97 -5.83 8.97
N ARG A 95 20.87 -5.09 9.11
CA ARG A 95 20.54 -4.36 10.36
C ARG A 95 19.98 -5.29 11.44
N ILE A 96 19.60 -6.51 11.07
CA ILE A 96 18.96 -7.47 11.97
C ILE A 96 19.99 -8.50 12.42
N ASP A 97 20.38 -8.42 13.70
CA ASP A 97 21.12 -9.51 14.34
C ASP A 97 20.14 -10.66 14.65
N MET A 98 20.23 -11.74 13.87
CA MET A 98 19.37 -12.92 14.02
C MET A 98 19.53 -13.64 15.36
N LYS A 99 20.74 -13.63 15.96
CA LYS A 99 20.98 -14.25 17.26
C LYS A 99 20.34 -13.41 18.36
N ALA A 100 20.52 -12.09 18.31
CA ALA A 100 19.90 -11.17 19.26
C ALA A 100 18.36 -11.20 19.12
N LEU A 101 17.85 -11.23 17.88
CA LEU A 101 16.42 -11.35 17.62
C LEU A 101 15.85 -12.62 18.26
N ALA A 102 16.42 -13.79 17.97
CA ALA A 102 15.98 -15.07 18.55
C ALA A 102 16.03 -15.05 20.09
N LYS A 103 17.07 -14.46 20.68
CA LYS A 103 17.20 -14.27 22.13
C LYS A 103 16.09 -13.36 22.70
N ASN A 104 15.72 -12.30 22.00
CA ASN A 104 14.77 -11.30 22.48
C ASN A 104 13.31 -11.71 22.29
N VAL A 105 12.99 -12.42 21.21
CA VAL A 105 11.60 -12.77 20.84
C VAL A 105 11.27 -14.26 20.94
N GLY A 106 12.27 -15.11 21.21
CA GLY A 106 12.14 -16.56 21.28
C GLY A 106 12.12 -17.22 19.90
N ALA A 107 11.38 -18.33 19.80
CA ALA A 107 11.31 -19.13 18.59
C ALA A 107 10.95 -18.31 17.35
N LEU A 108 11.70 -18.54 16.26
CA LEU A 108 11.52 -17.94 14.95
C LEU A 108 10.86 -18.98 14.05
N PRO A 109 9.53 -18.93 13.86
CA PRO A 109 8.81 -19.94 13.11
C PRO A 109 9.22 -19.92 11.62
N THR A 110 9.06 -21.07 10.95
CA THR A 110 9.32 -21.23 9.51
C THR A 110 8.03 -21.41 8.71
N ASP A 111 6.93 -21.84 9.33
CA ASP A 111 5.61 -21.89 8.67
C ASP A 111 5.13 -20.47 8.31
N PRO A 112 4.69 -20.20 7.06
CA PRO A 112 4.28 -18.86 6.64
C PRO A 112 3.15 -18.24 7.46
N GLY A 113 2.18 -19.04 7.92
CA GLY A 113 1.07 -18.56 8.75
C GLY A 113 1.55 -18.15 10.14
N GLU A 114 2.37 -19.01 10.77
CA GLU A 114 2.98 -18.73 12.07
C GLU A 114 3.95 -17.55 12.02
N GLN A 115 4.74 -17.42 10.94
CA GLN A 115 5.60 -16.27 10.68
C GLN A 115 4.80 -14.98 10.71
N ASN A 116 3.69 -14.91 9.96
CA ASN A 116 2.86 -13.72 9.92
C ASN A 116 2.22 -13.43 11.29
N ALA A 117 1.71 -14.45 11.97
CA ALA A 117 1.10 -14.30 13.29
C ALA A 117 2.10 -13.78 14.34
N LYS A 118 3.31 -14.35 14.37
CA LYS A 118 4.40 -13.93 15.27
C LYS A 118 4.87 -12.52 14.94
N TRP A 119 5.12 -12.23 13.67
CA TRP A 119 5.52 -10.89 13.22
C TRP A 119 4.46 -9.84 13.59
N TYR A 120 3.17 -10.13 13.39
CA TYR A 120 2.10 -9.20 13.73
C TYR A 120 2.05 -8.91 15.25
N LYS A 121 2.28 -9.91 16.10
CA LYS A 121 2.41 -9.71 17.55
C LYS A 121 3.57 -8.77 17.89
N LEU A 122 4.72 -8.91 17.22
CA LEU A 122 5.89 -8.04 17.41
C LEU A 122 5.62 -6.61 16.93
N TYR A 123 5.01 -6.46 15.76
CA TYR A 123 4.60 -5.16 15.20
C TYR A 123 3.71 -4.38 16.18
N ARG A 124 2.75 -5.05 16.84
CA ARG A 124 1.86 -4.40 17.81
C ARG A 124 2.58 -3.75 18.99
N LEU A 125 3.80 -4.19 19.32
CA LEU A 125 4.60 -3.63 20.40
C LEU A 125 5.35 -2.36 20.00
N VAL A 126 5.67 -2.21 18.71
CA VAL A 126 6.58 -1.15 18.19
C VAL A 126 5.95 -0.32 17.09
N GLY A 127 4.62 -0.36 16.94
CA GLY A 127 3.93 0.37 15.88
C GLY A 127 4.14 1.88 15.93
N ASP A 128 4.44 2.45 17.09
CA ASP A 128 4.74 3.88 17.31
C ASP A 128 6.13 4.31 16.85
N ASP A 129 7.02 3.36 16.57
CA ASP A 129 8.35 3.68 16.04
C ASP A 129 8.24 4.43 14.70
N PRO A 130 8.94 5.56 14.51
CA PRO A 130 8.86 6.36 13.29
C PRO A 130 9.20 5.58 12.02
N ALA A 131 10.23 4.72 12.06
CA ALA A 131 10.64 3.94 10.90
C ALA A 131 9.62 2.85 10.57
N VAL A 132 9.01 2.23 11.58
CA VAL A 132 7.93 1.24 11.41
C VAL A 132 6.67 1.89 10.83
N SER A 133 6.22 2.98 11.44
CA SER A 133 4.99 3.68 11.04
C SER A 133 5.09 4.31 9.65
N HIS A 134 6.23 4.90 9.31
CA HIS A 134 6.49 5.45 7.98
C HIS A 134 6.46 4.37 6.90
N ALA A 135 7.17 3.25 7.10
CA ALA A 135 7.18 2.15 6.15
C ALA A 135 5.79 1.51 5.99
N HIS A 136 5.03 1.38 7.08
CA HIS A 136 3.65 0.90 7.03
C HIS A 136 2.75 1.84 6.21
N LYS A 137 2.86 3.16 6.39
CA LYS A 137 2.09 4.14 5.62
C LYS A 137 2.37 4.02 4.12
N LEU A 138 3.65 3.96 3.73
CA LEU A 138 4.05 3.80 2.33
C LEU A 138 3.53 2.48 1.74
N TYR A 139 3.60 1.39 2.50
CA TYR A 139 3.05 0.10 2.07
C TYR A 139 1.56 0.19 1.78
N LEU A 140 0.77 0.77 2.69
CA LEU A 140 -0.67 0.95 2.49
C LEU A 140 -0.96 1.84 1.27
N MET A 141 -0.23 2.95 1.13
CA MET A 141 -0.41 3.91 0.03
C MET A 141 -0.15 3.26 -1.33
N TYR A 142 1.03 2.67 -1.54
CA TYR A 142 1.37 2.05 -2.83
C TYR A 142 0.49 0.85 -3.15
N ARG A 143 0.09 0.06 -2.14
CA ARG A 143 -0.82 -1.07 -2.34
C ARG A 143 -2.19 -0.59 -2.81
N ASP A 144 -2.72 0.46 -2.19
CA ASP A 144 -4.03 1.00 -2.57
C ASP A 144 -3.96 1.71 -3.94
N MET A 145 -2.84 2.36 -4.29
CA MET A 145 -2.57 2.89 -5.64
C MET A 145 -2.50 1.78 -6.68
N ALA A 146 -1.83 0.67 -6.39
CA ALA A 146 -1.77 -0.49 -7.28
C ALA A 146 -3.18 -1.09 -7.49
N ALA A 147 -3.94 -1.28 -6.42
CA ALA A 147 -5.30 -1.79 -6.49
C ALA A 147 -6.22 -0.89 -7.35
N MET A 148 -6.14 0.43 -7.15
CA MET A 148 -6.88 1.41 -7.95
C MET A 148 -6.44 1.36 -9.42
N SER A 149 -5.13 1.37 -9.69
CA SER A 149 -4.59 1.36 -11.05
C SER A 149 -5.02 0.11 -11.82
N LEU A 150 -5.04 -1.05 -11.16
CA LEU A 150 -5.52 -2.30 -11.75
C LEU A 150 -6.99 -2.20 -12.19
N LEU A 151 -7.85 -1.57 -11.39
CA LEU A 151 -9.26 -1.35 -11.74
C LEU A 151 -9.40 -0.35 -12.91
N LEU A 152 -8.49 0.62 -13.02
CA LEU A 152 -8.51 1.61 -14.10
C LEU A 152 -8.09 1.02 -15.46
N ILE A 153 -7.35 -0.09 -15.49
CA ILE A 153 -6.92 -0.77 -16.73
C ILE A 153 -8.10 -1.07 -17.66
N PRO A 154 -9.21 -1.71 -17.22
CA PRO A 154 -10.38 -1.89 -18.07
C PRO A 154 -11.33 -0.68 -18.07
N LEU A 155 -11.46 0.03 -16.93
CA LEU A 155 -12.48 1.07 -16.79
C LEU A 155 -12.21 2.29 -17.67
N VAL A 156 -10.96 2.75 -17.76
CA VAL A 156 -10.63 3.95 -18.54
C VAL A 156 -10.75 3.69 -20.05
N PRO A 157 -10.19 2.60 -20.62
CA PRO A 157 -10.42 2.27 -22.02
C PRO A 157 -11.89 2.06 -22.37
N ALA A 158 -12.70 1.49 -21.47
CA ALA A 158 -14.15 1.37 -21.66
C ALA A 158 -14.86 2.74 -21.67
N ALA A 159 -14.48 3.64 -20.76
CA ALA A 159 -15.00 5.01 -20.74
C ALA A 159 -14.61 5.79 -22.01
N LEU A 160 -13.37 5.64 -22.47
CA LEU A 160 -12.88 6.23 -23.71
C LEU A 160 -13.61 5.66 -24.94
N TRP A 161 -13.89 4.36 -24.96
CA TRP A 161 -14.70 3.74 -26.01
C TRP A 161 -16.11 4.31 -26.05
N TYR A 162 -16.76 4.43 -24.89
CA TYR A 162 -18.09 5.02 -24.78
C TYR A 162 -18.11 6.50 -25.23
N ALA A 163 -17.04 7.25 -24.95
CA ALA A 163 -16.88 8.64 -25.37
C ALA A 163 -16.52 8.82 -26.85
N GLY A 164 -16.33 7.74 -27.62
CA GLY A 164 -15.99 7.80 -29.04
C GLY A 164 -14.51 8.04 -29.34
N ALA A 165 -13.62 7.84 -28.37
CA ALA A 165 -12.17 8.00 -28.58
C ALA A 165 -11.60 6.91 -29.52
N PRO A 166 -10.52 7.21 -30.27
CA PRO A 166 -9.85 6.27 -31.16
C PRO A 166 -9.39 4.98 -30.45
N SER A 167 -9.21 3.89 -31.21
CA SER A 167 -8.64 2.64 -30.69
C SER A 167 -7.26 2.81 -30.09
N THR A 168 -6.42 3.64 -30.69
CA THR A 168 -5.06 3.93 -30.22
C THR A 168 -5.07 4.50 -28.79
N SER A 169 -5.91 5.50 -28.52
CA SER A 169 -6.06 6.12 -27.20
C SER A 169 -6.46 5.12 -26.12
N ARG A 170 -7.34 4.17 -26.46
CA ARG A 170 -7.78 3.09 -25.54
C ARG A 170 -6.64 2.15 -25.15
N TRP A 171 -5.84 1.73 -26.13
CA TRP A 171 -4.69 0.86 -25.86
C TRP A 171 -3.58 1.59 -25.08
N ILE A 172 -3.31 2.85 -25.42
CA ILE A 172 -2.34 3.68 -24.69
C ILE A 172 -2.78 3.87 -23.23
N ALA A 173 -4.06 4.17 -22.99
CA ALA A 173 -4.61 4.30 -21.63
C ALA A 173 -4.47 2.99 -20.84
N GLY A 174 -4.85 1.85 -21.44
CA GLY A 174 -4.70 0.54 -20.80
C GLY A 174 -3.23 0.23 -20.45
N GLY A 175 -2.30 0.54 -21.37
CA GLY A 175 -0.86 0.39 -21.16
C GLY A 175 -0.33 1.28 -20.03
N LEU A 176 -0.77 2.55 -19.98
CA LEU A 176 -0.41 3.50 -18.92
C LEU A 176 -0.80 2.96 -17.54
N PHE A 177 -2.06 2.56 -17.35
CA PHE A 177 -2.53 2.05 -16.06
C PHE A 177 -1.92 0.68 -15.73
N GLY A 178 -1.61 -0.14 -16.74
CA GLY A 178 -0.84 -1.37 -16.58
C GLY A 178 0.56 -1.11 -16.03
N LEU A 179 1.28 -0.16 -16.61
CA LEU A 179 2.60 0.26 -16.14
C LEU A 179 2.52 0.86 -14.73
N GLN A 180 1.55 1.75 -14.49
CA GLN A 180 1.33 2.37 -13.18
C GLN A 180 1.06 1.32 -12.10
N TYR A 181 0.22 0.32 -12.40
CA TYR A 181 -0.02 -0.82 -11.53
C TYR A 181 1.28 -1.55 -11.17
N LEU A 182 2.13 -1.87 -12.16
CA LEU A 182 3.39 -2.57 -11.93
C LEU A 182 4.34 -1.75 -11.04
N VAL A 183 4.52 -0.47 -11.34
CA VAL A 183 5.36 0.44 -10.54
C VAL A 183 4.85 0.54 -9.10
N CYS A 184 3.54 0.72 -8.92
CA CYS A 184 2.94 0.79 -7.59
C CYS A 184 3.04 -0.56 -6.85
N ALA A 185 2.86 -1.69 -7.52
CA ALA A 185 3.00 -3.01 -6.93
C ALA A 185 4.45 -3.25 -6.46
N ILE A 186 5.45 -2.85 -7.24
CA ILE A 186 6.87 -2.92 -6.84
C ILE A 186 7.14 -2.00 -5.64
N GLY A 187 6.65 -0.76 -5.68
CA GLY A 187 6.74 0.19 -4.56
C GLY A 187 6.14 -0.36 -3.27
N ALA A 188 4.98 -1.01 -3.36
CA ALA A 188 4.31 -1.66 -2.25
C ALA A 188 5.12 -2.86 -1.72
N ARG A 189 5.74 -3.68 -2.58
CA ARG A 189 6.62 -4.78 -2.12
C ARG A 189 7.83 -4.25 -1.36
N ASN A 190 8.49 -3.23 -1.90
CA ASN A 190 9.70 -2.67 -1.31
C ASN A 190 9.40 -2.05 0.06
N SER A 191 8.34 -1.24 0.15
CA SER A 191 7.89 -0.64 1.42
C SER A 191 7.36 -1.68 2.41
N GLY A 192 6.65 -2.71 1.94
CA GLY A 192 6.18 -3.80 2.79
C GLY A 192 7.32 -4.66 3.36
N THR A 193 8.37 -4.92 2.58
CA THR A 193 9.61 -5.58 3.06
C THR A 193 10.30 -4.70 4.10
N ARG A 194 10.49 -3.41 3.83
CA ARG A 194 11.06 -2.46 4.80
C ARG A 194 10.24 -2.40 6.09
N PHE A 195 8.92 -2.43 5.98
CA PHE A 195 8.03 -2.46 7.13
C PHE A 195 8.26 -3.70 7.99
N VAL A 196 8.36 -4.88 7.38
CA VAL A 196 8.69 -6.11 8.10
C VAL A 196 10.06 -6.00 8.78
N CYS A 197 11.09 -5.61 8.04
CA CYS A 197 12.45 -5.53 8.56
C CYS A 197 12.60 -4.49 9.68
N ASN A 198 11.95 -3.32 9.56
CA ASN A 198 12.02 -2.28 10.59
C ASN A 198 11.44 -2.78 11.92
N VAL A 199 10.32 -3.53 11.89
CA VAL A 199 9.76 -4.15 13.10
C VAL A 199 10.78 -5.10 13.74
N LEU A 200 11.43 -5.94 12.95
CA LEU A 200 12.38 -6.93 13.45
C LEU A 200 13.69 -6.29 13.93
N ALA A 201 14.17 -5.23 13.28
CA ALA A 201 15.37 -4.48 13.67
C ALA A 201 15.21 -3.79 15.04
N VAL A 202 14.01 -3.27 15.34
CA VAL A 202 13.73 -2.72 16.67
C VAL A 202 13.81 -3.83 17.74
N HIS A 203 13.27 -5.02 17.45
CA HIS A 203 13.32 -6.16 18.38
C HIS A 203 14.67 -6.87 18.44
N SER A 204 15.57 -6.72 17.45
CA SER A 204 16.94 -7.22 17.54
C SER A 204 17.82 -6.34 18.43
N THR A 205 17.52 -5.05 18.51
CA THR A 205 18.29 -4.08 19.32
C THR A 205 17.71 -3.85 20.72
N THR A 206 16.38 -3.97 20.89
CA THR A 206 15.69 -3.71 22.16
C THR A 206 15.23 -5.01 22.82
N LYS A 207 15.63 -5.26 24.07
CA LYS A 207 15.08 -6.37 24.88
C LYS A 207 13.61 -6.12 25.20
N VAL A 208 12.72 -7.04 24.81
CA VAL A 208 11.26 -6.98 25.07
C VAL A 208 10.92 -6.74 26.56
N LYS A 209 11.75 -7.22 27.49
CA LYS A 209 11.58 -6.97 28.95
C LYS A 209 11.74 -5.50 29.36
N ALA A 210 12.57 -4.71 28.69
CA ALA A 210 12.80 -3.31 29.04
C ALA A 210 11.64 -2.39 28.59
N ALA A 211 11.02 -2.69 27.44
CA ALA A 211 9.87 -1.95 26.94
C ALA A 211 8.60 -2.14 27.79
N LEU A 212 8.44 -3.30 28.44
CA LEU A 212 7.36 -3.54 29.40
C LEU A 212 7.63 -2.85 30.74
N ALA A 213 8.89 -2.78 31.19
CA ALA A 213 9.27 -2.09 32.43
C ALA A 213 9.06 -0.57 32.35
N GLY A 214 9.37 0.06 31.21
CA GLY A 214 9.18 1.51 31.03
C GLY A 214 7.73 1.98 30.89
N ARG A 215 6.77 1.08 30.58
CA ARG A 215 5.33 1.40 30.56
C ARG A 215 4.67 1.26 31.93
N GLY A 216 5.25 0.51 32.86
CA GLY A 216 4.76 0.40 34.23
C GLY A 216 5.09 1.62 35.09
N THR A 217 6.18 2.33 34.79
CA THR A 217 6.62 3.52 35.53
C THR A 217 6.00 4.83 35.04
N ALA A 218 5.39 4.86 33.84
CA ALA A 218 4.71 6.04 33.32
C ALA A 218 3.22 6.12 33.73
N MET A 219 2.78 5.23 34.63
CA MET A 219 1.40 5.15 35.15
C MET A 219 1.34 5.26 36.69
N GLN A 220 2.39 5.80 37.32
CA GLN A 220 2.42 6.18 38.73
C GLN A 220 2.59 7.69 38.86
#